data_AF-E3MX66-F1
#
_entry.id   AF-E3MX66-F1
#
_cell.length_a   1.000
_cell.length_b   1.000
_cell.length_c   1.000
_cell.angle_alpha   90.00
_cell.angle_beta   90.00
_cell.angle_gamma   90.00
#
_symmetry.space_group_name_H-M   'P 1'
#
loop_
_entity.id
_entity.type
_entity.pdbx_description
1 polymer ?
#
loop_
_entity_poly.entity_id
_entity_poly.type
_entity_poly.pdbx_seq_one_letter_code
_entity_poly.pdbx_strand_id
1 'polypeptide(L)'
;MRKFFHAIYGIALDIKSFSNPLPNYTRFDIAYYSKNASKDYLEFHIDGPRIIPKKFETRWVGNIEVPEDSKKFAGFWRRSKFQECLVLDMNRKDTNKPPVLPAQSSTNTLALLRDELIDMGMYPYLNGGTFLGWYRECTVIPHTKDMDLAVFKENYNPEYAEKILRGETDFKLIRKLGRLQDSLELTVTPDGRNNPRIDIFLMYDYVKDGKLVYRYTPGLEGDGTKIRFTHLVLDQSCAADLHDHIFWVPCDAKKQLKHEYGLLWYQDHPSEQYDWNKSPKNIVIAGKFTKKELRKYYVEYK
;
A
#
# COMPACT_ATOMS: atom_id res chain seq x y z
N MET A 1 36.58 -9.35 -19.60
CA MET A 1 35.19 -9.84 -19.77
C MET A 1 34.25 -8.65 -19.90
N ARG A 2 33.70 -8.40 -21.10
CA ARG A 2 32.67 -7.38 -21.31
C ARG A 2 31.34 -7.94 -20.77
N LYS A 3 30.83 -7.37 -19.67
CA LYS A 3 29.44 -7.61 -19.26
C LYS A 3 28.55 -6.90 -20.28
N PHE A 4 27.95 -7.66 -21.19
CA PHE A 4 26.86 -7.17 -22.00
C PHE A 4 25.63 -7.07 -21.09
N PHE A 5 25.27 -5.85 -20.68
CA PHE A 5 23.92 -5.59 -20.20
C PHE A 5 23.02 -5.58 -21.43
N HIS A 6 22.30 -6.67 -21.69
CA HIS A 6 21.12 -6.59 -22.56
C HIS A 6 20.09 -5.76 -21.80
N ALA A 7 20.05 -4.46 -22.05
CA ALA A 7 18.87 -3.68 -21.72
C ALA A 7 17.77 -4.18 -22.68
N ILE A 8 16.81 -4.92 -22.14
CA ILE A 8 15.60 -5.26 -22.87
C ILE A 8 14.81 -3.95 -22.99
N TYR A 9 14.63 -3.47 -24.21
CA TYR A 9 13.78 -2.33 -24.50
C TYR A 9 12.41 -2.88 -24.90
N GLY A 10 11.36 -2.55 -24.13
CA GLY A 10 9.98 -2.91 -24.45
C GLY A 10 9.19 -1.71 -24.96
N ILE A 11 8.26 -1.93 -25.88
CA ILE A 11 7.25 -0.95 -26.30
C ILE A 11 5.88 -1.48 -25.85
N ALA A 12 5.05 -0.59 -25.31
CA ALA A 12 3.67 -0.90 -24.98
C ALA A 12 2.72 -0.23 -25.96
N LEU A 13 1.71 -0.96 -26.45
CA LEU A 13 0.74 -0.48 -27.44
C LEU A 13 -0.68 -0.46 -26.84
N ASP A 14 -1.39 0.66 -27.04
CA ASP A 14 -2.81 0.78 -26.67
C ASP A 14 -3.67 -0.07 -27.61
N ILE A 15 -4.44 -1.01 -27.04
CA ILE A 15 -5.33 -1.89 -27.78
C ILE A 15 -6.40 -1.12 -28.57
N LYS A 16 -6.86 0.05 -28.11
CA LYS A 16 -7.91 0.84 -28.78
C LYS A 16 -7.40 1.70 -29.93
N SER A 17 -6.14 2.10 -29.90
CA SER A 17 -5.50 2.90 -30.95
C SER A 17 -4.84 2.03 -32.03
N PHE A 18 -5.05 0.71 -31.97
CA PHE A 18 -4.41 -0.25 -32.84
C PHE A 18 -5.08 -0.30 -34.23
N SER A 19 -4.30 0.04 -35.27
CA SER A 19 -4.62 -0.25 -36.68
C SER A 19 -3.60 -1.23 -37.26
N ASN A 20 -4.07 -2.29 -37.91
CA ASN A 20 -3.21 -3.24 -38.65
C ASN A 20 -2.71 -2.61 -39.97
N PRO A 21 -1.45 -2.83 -40.39
CA PRO A 21 -0.40 -3.66 -39.79
C PRO A 21 0.53 -2.91 -38.80
N LEU A 22 1.17 -3.65 -37.89
CA LEU A 22 2.17 -3.15 -36.93
C LEU A 22 3.35 -2.48 -37.64
N PRO A 23 3.85 -1.32 -37.16
CA PRO A 23 5.16 -0.84 -37.55
C PRO A 23 6.22 -1.87 -37.14
N ASN A 24 7.23 -2.08 -37.98
CA ASN A 24 8.27 -3.08 -37.76
C ASN A 24 9.21 -2.66 -36.61
N TYR A 25 8.84 -3.00 -35.37
CA TYR A 25 9.64 -2.80 -34.16
C TYR A 25 10.39 -4.08 -33.74
N THR A 26 11.04 -4.77 -34.68
CA THR A 26 11.81 -6.02 -34.44
C THR A 26 12.91 -5.94 -33.38
N ARG A 27 13.24 -4.74 -32.89
CA ARG A 27 14.23 -4.51 -31.82
C ARG A 27 13.63 -4.40 -30.42
N PHE A 28 12.31 -4.45 -30.28
CA PHE A 28 11.61 -4.26 -29.02
C PHE A 28 10.66 -5.41 -28.71
N ASP A 29 10.57 -5.76 -27.43
CA ASP A 29 9.49 -6.62 -26.96
C ASP A 29 8.19 -5.81 -26.93
N ILE A 30 7.12 -6.35 -27.51
CA ILE A 30 5.83 -5.65 -27.60
C ILE A 30 4.91 -6.16 -26.50
N ALA A 31 4.44 -5.25 -25.65
CA ALA A 31 3.35 -5.47 -24.70
C ALA A 31 2.08 -4.75 -25.16
N TYR A 32 0.92 -5.29 -24.85
CA TYR A 32 -0.36 -4.61 -25.05
C TYR A 32 -0.90 -4.12 -23.72
N TYR A 33 -1.55 -2.96 -23.73
CA TYR A 33 -2.26 -2.48 -22.56
C TYR A 33 -3.64 -1.94 -22.91
N SER A 34 -4.53 -1.96 -21.93
CA SER A 34 -5.86 -1.37 -22.01
C SER A 34 -6.00 -0.21 -21.02
N LYS A 35 -6.87 0.75 -21.39
CA LYS A 35 -7.22 1.91 -20.58
C LYS A 35 -8.73 1.94 -20.35
N ASN A 36 -9.13 1.87 -19.08
CA ASN A 36 -10.49 2.09 -18.62
C ASN A 36 -10.59 3.48 -17.95
N ALA A 37 -11.61 4.29 -18.26
CA ALA A 37 -11.76 5.63 -17.69
C ALA A 37 -12.10 5.63 -16.19
N SER A 38 -12.78 4.60 -15.66
CA SER A 38 -13.17 4.54 -14.25
C SER A 38 -12.01 4.15 -13.32
N LYS A 39 -11.01 3.46 -13.85
CA LYS A 39 -9.86 2.94 -13.09
C LYS A 39 -8.70 3.94 -13.08
N ASP A 40 -7.92 3.98 -12.02
CA ASP A 40 -6.72 4.84 -11.95
C ASP A 40 -5.42 4.16 -12.43
N TYR A 41 -5.54 2.98 -13.03
CA TYR A 41 -4.42 2.21 -13.57
C TYR A 41 -4.62 1.78 -15.03
N LEU A 42 -3.52 1.43 -15.67
CA LEU A 42 -3.44 0.76 -16.96
C LEU A 42 -3.32 -0.75 -16.72
N GLU A 43 -3.96 -1.56 -17.57
CA GLU A 43 -3.86 -3.02 -17.51
C GLU A 43 -2.97 -3.51 -18.64
N PHE A 44 -1.85 -4.15 -18.32
CA PHE A 44 -0.89 -4.72 -19.27
C PHE A 44 -1.08 -6.23 -19.38
N HIS A 45 -0.99 -6.74 -20.61
CA HIS A 45 -1.13 -8.15 -20.95
C HIS A 45 0.22 -8.71 -21.39
N ILE A 46 1.09 -9.02 -20.41
CA ILE A 46 2.44 -9.56 -20.64
C ILE A 46 2.90 -10.39 -19.43
N ASP A 47 3.17 -11.68 -19.68
CA ASP A 47 3.56 -12.65 -18.66
C ASP A 47 2.60 -12.67 -17.45
N GLY A 48 1.30 -12.70 -17.75
CA GLY A 48 0.20 -12.55 -16.80
C GLY A 48 -0.36 -11.13 -16.72
N PRO A 49 -1.47 -10.93 -15.98
CA PRO A 49 -2.04 -9.60 -15.79
C PRO A 49 -1.09 -8.72 -14.96
N ARG A 50 -0.92 -7.49 -15.42
CA ARG A 50 -0.17 -6.46 -14.70
C ARG A 50 -0.97 -5.17 -14.67
N ILE A 51 -0.88 -4.43 -13.58
CA ILE A 51 -1.50 -3.11 -13.47
C ILE A 51 -0.50 -2.06 -12.99
N ILE A 52 -0.58 -0.86 -13.56
CA ILE A 52 0.33 0.26 -13.27
C ILE A 52 -0.47 1.54 -13.10
N PRO A 53 -0.19 2.39 -12.09
CA PRO A 53 -0.91 3.65 -11.93
C PRO A 53 -0.75 4.52 -13.17
N LYS A 54 -1.81 5.25 -13.55
CA LYS A 54 -1.74 6.26 -14.63
C LYS A 54 -0.96 7.52 -14.25
N LYS A 55 -0.49 7.61 -13.00
CA LYS A 55 0.14 8.78 -12.39
C LYS A 55 1.63 8.90 -12.77
N PHE A 56 1.90 9.01 -14.06
CA PHE A 56 3.22 9.31 -14.62
C PHE A 56 3.05 10.14 -15.89
N GLU A 57 3.95 11.10 -16.08
CA GLU A 57 4.00 11.91 -17.29
C GLU A 57 4.82 11.21 -18.37
N THR A 58 4.53 11.56 -19.60
CA THR A 58 5.19 11.03 -20.79
C THR A 58 5.65 12.16 -21.70
N ARG A 59 6.67 11.88 -22.51
CA ARG A 59 7.17 12.77 -23.56
C ARG A 59 7.41 11.99 -24.84
N TRP A 60 7.35 12.69 -25.98
CA TRP A 60 7.65 12.10 -27.28
C TRP A 60 9.16 12.06 -27.55
N VAL A 61 9.63 10.90 -28.04
CA VAL A 61 10.96 10.70 -28.62
C VAL A 61 10.78 10.09 -30.00
N GLY A 62 10.89 10.93 -31.04
CA GLY A 62 10.49 10.53 -32.39
C GLY A 62 8.99 10.21 -32.41
N ASN A 63 8.65 8.97 -32.76
CA ASN A 63 7.28 8.47 -32.84
C ASN A 63 6.90 7.55 -31.66
N ILE A 64 7.66 7.57 -30.57
CA ILE A 64 7.41 6.76 -29.37
C ILE A 64 7.20 7.70 -28.18
N GLU A 65 6.12 7.47 -27.45
CA GLU A 65 5.85 8.10 -26.17
C GLU A 65 6.58 7.34 -25.05
N VAL A 66 7.42 8.03 -24.29
CA VAL A 66 8.24 7.43 -23.22
C VAL A 66 7.97 8.11 -21.88
N PRO A 67 8.01 7.38 -20.75
CA PRO A 67 7.89 7.99 -19.43
C PRO A 67 8.95 9.08 -19.20
N GLU A 68 8.55 10.23 -18.67
CA GLU A 68 9.48 11.31 -18.32
C GLU A 68 10.36 10.90 -17.13
N ASP A 69 9.75 10.36 -16.07
CA ASP A 69 10.44 9.78 -14.93
C ASP A 69 10.53 8.25 -15.08
N SER A 70 11.62 7.82 -15.73
CA SER A 70 11.91 6.39 -15.91
C SER A 70 12.11 5.63 -14.59
N LYS A 71 12.56 6.29 -13.51
CA LYS A 71 12.75 5.64 -12.21
C LYS A 71 11.42 5.38 -11.53
N LYS A 72 10.51 6.37 -11.54
CA LYS A 72 9.15 6.22 -11.02
C LYS A 72 8.40 5.12 -11.78
N PHE A 73 8.46 5.15 -13.11
CA PHE A 73 7.83 4.12 -13.96
C PHE A 73 8.41 2.72 -13.69
N ALA A 74 9.74 2.58 -13.61
CA ALA A 74 10.37 1.31 -13.25
C ALA A 74 9.95 0.82 -11.85
N GLY A 75 9.75 1.76 -10.91
CA GLY A 75 9.20 1.51 -9.58
C GLY A 75 7.81 0.89 -9.65
N PHE A 76 6.91 1.43 -10.49
CA PHE A 76 5.60 0.84 -10.74
C PHE A 76 5.69 -0.52 -11.43
N TRP A 77 6.51 -0.63 -12.48
CA TRP A 77 6.67 -1.87 -13.24
C TRP A 77 7.16 -3.05 -12.37
N ARG A 78 8.13 -2.79 -11.49
CA ARG A 78 8.64 -3.80 -10.55
C ARG A 78 7.54 -4.37 -9.64
N ARG A 79 6.47 -3.61 -9.43
CA ARG A 79 5.36 -3.96 -8.54
C ARG A 79 4.06 -4.25 -9.29
N SER A 80 4.11 -4.38 -10.61
CA SER A 80 2.90 -4.37 -11.43
C SER A 80 2.17 -5.70 -11.51
N LYS A 81 2.78 -6.82 -11.10
CA LYS A 81 2.12 -8.14 -11.14
C LYS A 81 0.80 -8.08 -10.41
N PHE A 82 -0.29 -8.34 -11.11
CA PHE A 82 -1.62 -8.25 -10.54
C PHE A 82 -1.88 -9.47 -9.64
N GLN A 83 -2.45 -9.20 -8.47
CA GLN A 83 -2.93 -10.22 -7.56
C GLN A 83 -4.42 -10.04 -7.33
N GLU A 84 -5.16 -11.14 -7.49
CA GLU A 84 -6.59 -11.19 -7.21
C GLU A 84 -6.85 -11.39 -5.71
N CYS A 85 -7.94 -10.80 -5.24
CA CYS A 85 -8.57 -11.11 -3.97
C CYS A 85 -9.52 -12.32 -4.12
N LEU A 86 -10.05 -12.84 -3.00
CA LEU A 86 -10.75 -14.14 -2.97
C LEU A 86 -12.28 -14.08 -3.04
N VAL A 87 -12.89 -12.90 -2.85
CA VAL A 87 -14.35 -12.72 -2.87
C VAL A 87 -15.07 -13.69 -1.89
N LEU A 88 -14.54 -13.84 -0.67
CA LEU A 88 -15.16 -14.72 0.33
C LEU A 88 -16.39 -14.07 0.96
N ASP A 89 -17.49 -14.81 1.02
CA ASP A 89 -18.65 -14.44 1.83
C ASP A 89 -18.40 -14.79 3.30
N MET A 90 -18.43 -13.76 4.15
CA MET A 90 -18.17 -13.88 5.57
C MET A 90 -19.37 -14.37 6.38
N ASN A 91 -20.55 -14.57 5.76
CA ASN A 91 -21.76 -15.09 6.40
C ASN A 91 -22.14 -14.34 7.70
N ARG A 92 -22.01 -13.01 7.68
CA ARG A 92 -22.29 -12.17 8.84
C ARG A 92 -23.79 -12.17 9.13
N LYS A 93 -24.17 -12.35 10.39
CA LYS A 93 -25.59 -12.36 10.80
C LYS A 93 -26.21 -10.96 10.84
N ASP A 94 -25.39 -9.93 11.09
CA ASP A 94 -25.82 -8.54 11.23
C ASP A 94 -25.72 -7.75 9.90
N THR A 95 -26.28 -8.28 8.81
CA THR A 95 -26.24 -7.58 7.49
C THR A 95 -27.07 -6.29 7.46
N ASN A 96 -27.92 -6.06 8.45
CA ASN A 96 -28.80 -4.88 8.51
C ASN A 96 -28.12 -3.62 9.09
N LYS A 97 -26.92 -3.74 9.66
CA LYS A 97 -26.17 -2.57 10.17
C LYS A 97 -25.43 -1.90 9.01
N PRO A 98 -25.51 -0.56 8.87
CA PRO A 98 -24.70 0.13 7.87
C PRO A 98 -23.20 -0.07 8.19
N PRO A 99 -22.33 -0.15 7.16
CA PRO A 99 -20.91 -0.25 7.38
C PRO A 99 -20.40 0.99 8.12
N VAL A 100 -19.45 0.79 9.05
CA VAL A 100 -18.82 1.88 9.82
C VAL A 100 -18.08 2.83 8.88
N LEU A 101 -17.37 2.26 7.90
CA LEU A 101 -16.74 2.98 6.80
C LEU A 101 -17.40 2.56 5.48
N PRO A 102 -18.14 3.44 4.78
CA PRO A 102 -18.69 3.10 3.48
C PRO A 102 -17.57 2.78 2.48
N ALA A 103 -17.60 1.57 1.92
CA ALA A 103 -16.47 0.97 1.24
C ALA A 103 -15.94 1.82 0.06
N GLN A 104 -16.81 2.22 -0.87
CA GLN A 104 -16.41 3.01 -2.04
C GLN A 104 -15.85 4.38 -1.67
N SER A 105 -16.56 5.18 -0.84
CA SER A 105 -16.10 6.53 -0.50
C SER A 105 -14.82 6.51 0.34
N SER A 106 -14.64 5.48 1.17
CA SER A 106 -13.41 5.29 1.94
C SER A 106 -12.23 4.93 1.04
N THR A 107 -12.42 4.01 0.08
CA THR A 107 -11.36 3.62 -0.86
C THR A 107 -11.01 4.72 -1.86
N ASN A 108 -11.98 5.53 -2.32
CA ASN A 108 -11.71 6.75 -3.07
C ASN A 108 -10.81 7.72 -2.27
N THR A 109 -11.09 7.87 -0.97
CA THR A 109 -10.27 8.71 -0.08
C THR A 109 -8.87 8.12 0.11
N LEU A 110 -8.76 6.80 0.27
CA LEU A 110 -7.48 6.10 0.38
C LEU A 110 -6.63 6.27 -0.90
N ALA A 111 -7.27 6.31 -2.06
CA ALA A 111 -6.63 6.53 -3.35
C ALA A 111 -6.08 7.97 -3.48
N LEU A 112 -6.80 8.98 -2.98
CA LEU A 112 -6.29 10.36 -2.91
C LEU A 112 -5.02 10.44 -2.04
N LEU A 113 -5.04 9.79 -0.88
CA LEU A 113 -3.86 9.72 0.00
C LEU A 113 -2.69 9.04 -0.70
N ARG A 114 -2.95 7.89 -1.33
CA ARG A 114 -1.95 7.15 -2.11
C ARG A 114 -1.32 8.05 -3.17
N ASP A 115 -2.10 8.86 -3.86
CA ASP A 115 -1.61 9.75 -4.90
C ASP A 115 -0.66 10.81 -4.35
N GLU A 116 -0.99 11.45 -3.23
CA GLU A 116 -0.05 12.37 -2.56
C GLU A 116 1.25 11.68 -2.15
N LEU A 117 1.16 10.44 -1.65
CA LEU A 117 2.33 9.65 -1.27
C LEU A 117 3.19 9.31 -2.50
N ILE A 118 2.57 8.94 -3.63
CA ILE A 118 3.27 8.66 -4.90
C ILE A 118 4.01 9.90 -5.42
N ASP A 119 3.42 11.08 -5.31
CA ASP A 119 4.05 12.34 -5.72
C ASP A 119 5.29 12.67 -4.90
N MET A 120 5.35 12.16 -3.66
CA MET A 120 6.49 12.26 -2.77
C MET A 120 7.47 11.08 -2.90
N GLY A 121 7.32 10.22 -3.92
CA GLY A 121 8.20 9.08 -4.19
C GLY A 121 7.96 7.86 -3.29
N MET A 122 6.81 7.82 -2.60
CA MET A 122 6.41 6.72 -1.72
C MET A 122 5.45 5.75 -2.43
N TYR A 123 5.52 4.47 -2.09
CA TYR A 123 4.68 3.41 -2.65
C TYR A 123 3.91 2.71 -1.53
N PRO A 124 2.70 3.17 -1.18
CA PRO A 124 1.96 2.67 -0.02
C PRO A 124 1.37 1.28 -0.24
N TYR A 125 1.57 0.39 0.73
CA TYR A 125 1.03 -0.96 0.76
C TYR A 125 -0.26 -0.98 1.55
N LEU A 126 -1.25 -1.78 1.14
CA LEU A 126 -2.33 -2.13 2.05
C LEU A 126 -1.71 -2.87 3.25
N ASN A 127 -2.12 -2.47 4.45
CA ASN A 127 -1.64 -3.07 5.70
C ASN A 127 -2.82 -3.51 6.56
N GLY A 128 -2.55 -4.30 7.61
CA GLY A 128 -3.50 -4.60 8.68
C GLY A 128 -4.90 -5.03 8.19
N GLY A 129 -5.93 -4.43 8.80
CA GLY A 129 -7.33 -4.78 8.51
C GLY A 129 -7.74 -4.44 7.08
N THR A 130 -7.10 -3.42 6.49
CA THR A 130 -7.34 -3.02 5.08
C THR A 130 -6.83 -4.08 4.11
N PHE A 131 -5.64 -4.61 4.37
CA PHE A 131 -5.06 -5.70 3.58
C PHE A 131 -5.87 -7.00 3.72
N LEU A 132 -6.28 -7.33 4.94
CA LEU A 132 -7.15 -8.49 5.20
C LEU A 132 -8.48 -8.35 4.45
N GLY A 133 -9.15 -7.20 4.57
CA GLY A 133 -10.42 -6.92 3.91
C GLY A 133 -10.31 -7.04 2.39
N TRP A 134 -9.28 -6.42 1.81
CA TRP A 134 -9.01 -6.54 0.38
C TRP A 134 -8.83 -8.01 -0.02
N TYR A 135 -7.88 -8.74 0.57
CA TYR A 135 -7.56 -10.07 0.07
C TYR A 135 -8.71 -11.06 0.28
N ARG A 136 -9.40 -10.94 1.42
CA ARG A 136 -10.46 -11.86 1.82
C ARG A 136 -11.78 -11.58 1.11
N GLU A 137 -12.20 -10.32 1.07
CA GLU A 137 -13.57 -9.92 0.71
C GLU A 137 -13.63 -8.99 -0.51
N CYS A 138 -12.47 -8.62 -1.09
CA CYS A 138 -12.36 -7.65 -2.18
C CYS A 138 -12.93 -6.26 -1.83
N THR A 139 -13.02 -5.93 -0.54
CA THR A 139 -13.65 -4.69 -0.07
C THR A 139 -13.12 -4.28 1.30
N VAL A 140 -13.66 -3.20 1.87
CA VAL A 140 -13.36 -2.77 3.24
C VAL A 140 -14.18 -3.60 4.22
N ILE A 141 -13.55 -4.13 5.27
CA ILE A 141 -14.25 -4.90 6.31
C ILE A 141 -15.35 -4.00 6.92
N PRO A 142 -16.63 -4.38 6.89
CA PRO A 142 -17.75 -3.46 7.14
C PRO A 142 -17.80 -2.91 8.58
N HIS A 143 -17.17 -3.61 9.54
CA HIS A 143 -17.09 -3.19 10.94
C HIS A 143 -15.71 -2.60 11.32
N THR A 144 -14.79 -2.37 10.37
CA THR A 144 -13.52 -1.68 10.66
C THR A 144 -13.74 -0.20 10.95
N LYS A 145 -12.86 0.40 11.75
CA LYS A 145 -12.99 1.81 12.19
C LYS A 145 -11.96 2.74 11.52
N ASP A 146 -10.97 2.16 10.88
CA ASP A 146 -9.83 2.80 10.25
C ASP A 146 -9.39 2.02 9.00
N MET A 147 -8.47 2.62 8.25
CA MET A 147 -7.74 1.99 7.16
C MET A 147 -6.24 2.13 7.38
N ASP A 148 -5.46 1.21 6.84
CA ASP A 148 -4.04 1.10 7.11
C ASP A 148 -3.24 1.04 5.81
N LEU A 149 -2.27 1.92 5.70
CA LEU A 149 -1.21 1.86 4.70
C LEU A 149 0.14 1.64 5.37
N ALA A 150 1.07 0.99 4.67
CA ALA A 150 2.46 0.93 5.07
C ALA A 150 3.39 1.48 3.98
N VAL A 151 4.41 2.23 4.37
CA VAL A 151 5.46 2.73 3.46
C VAL A 151 6.81 2.22 3.96
N PHE A 152 7.60 1.63 3.07
CA PHE A 152 8.98 1.23 3.38
C PHE A 152 9.81 2.42 3.86
N LYS A 153 10.56 2.25 4.95
CA LYS A 153 11.38 3.30 5.57
C LYS A 153 12.39 3.91 4.59
N GLU A 154 12.85 3.13 3.62
CA GLU A 154 13.79 3.54 2.56
C GLU A 154 13.13 4.41 1.50
N ASN A 155 11.80 4.37 1.39
CA ASN A 155 11.03 5.20 0.46
C ASN A 155 10.34 6.36 1.17
N TYR A 156 10.23 6.33 2.50
CA TYR A 156 9.56 7.38 3.25
C TYR A 156 10.24 8.74 3.12
N ASN A 157 9.47 9.73 2.64
CA ASN A 157 9.88 11.13 2.61
C ASN A 157 9.36 11.85 3.88
N PRO A 158 10.25 12.27 4.81
CA PRO A 158 9.85 12.92 6.06
C PRO A 158 9.19 14.29 5.86
N GLU A 159 9.34 14.92 4.69
CA GLU A 159 8.68 16.18 4.38
C GLU A 159 7.15 16.04 4.30
N TYR A 160 6.63 14.84 4.04
CA TYR A 160 5.18 14.64 3.90
C TYR A 160 4.40 15.05 5.15
N ALA A 161 4.87 14.69 6.34
CA ALA A 161 4.23 15.11 7.59
C ALA A 161 4.24 16.63 7.75
N GLU A 162 5.32 17.30 7.31
CA GLU A 162 5.43 18.76 7.37
C GLU A 162 4.53 19.44 6.34
N LYS A 163 4.35 18.87 5.13
CA LYS A 163 3.38 19.37 4.14
C LYS A 163 1.96 19.35 4.69
N ILE A 164 1.58 18.25 5.34
CA ILE A 164 0.26 18.14 5.98
C ILE A 164 0.08 19.24 7.03
N LEU A 165 1.08 19.44 7.90
CA LEU A 165 1.01 20.45 8.95
C LEU A 165 0.97 21.89 8.42
N ARG A 166 1.50 22.14 7.21
CA ARG A 166 1.41 23.43 6.53
C ARG A 166 0.10 23.63 5.75
N GLY A 167 -0.77 22.64 5.69
CA GLY A 167 -2.02 22.70 4.92
C GLY A 167 -1.82 22.63 3.41
N GLU A 168 -0.76 21.94 2.96
CA GLU A 168 -0.43 21.76 1.54
C GLU A 168 -0.96 20.44 0.97
N THR A 169 -1.88 19.78 1.67
CA THR A 169 -2.45 18.46 1.34
C THR A 169 -3.96 18.44 1.57
N ASP A 170 -4.66 17.48 0.96
CA ASP A 170 -6.10 17.24 1.17
C ASP A 170 -6.39 16.48 2.48
N PHE A 171 -5.36 16.28 3.31
CA PHE A 171 -5.40 15.57 4.58
C PHE A 171 -4.97 16.44 5.76
N LYS A 172 -5.38 16.01 6.96
CA LYS A 172 -4.96 16.54 8.25
C LYS A 172 -4.29 15.45 9.06
N LEU A 173 -3.16 15.77 9.68
CA LEU A 173 -2.46 14.89 10.61
C LEU A 173 -3.15 15.01 11.97
N ILE A 174 -3.73 13.93 12.48
CA ILE A 174 -4.43 13.94 13.78
C ILE A 174 -3.60 13.26 14.87
N ARG A 175 -2.66 12.38 14.50
CA ARG A 175 -1.77 11.69 15.44
C ARG A 175 -0.44 11.34 14.79
N LYS A 176 0.64 11.43 15.55
CA LYS A 176 1.99 10.99 15.19
C LYS A 176 2.59 10.24 16.35
N LEU A 177 2.89 8.96 16.13
CA LEU A 177 3.48 8.08 17.13
C LEU A 177 4.91 7.71 16.75
N GLY A 178 5.74 7.50 17.77
CA GLY A 178 7.07 6.91 17.65
C GLY A 178 8.13 7.78 16.98
N ARG A 179 9.27 7.16 16.74
CA ARG A 179 10.47 7.75 16.14
C ARG A 179 10.61 7.33 14.70
N LEU A 180 11.10 8.25 13.86
CA LEU A 180 11.45 7.96 12.47
C LEU A 180 12.44 6.79 12.31
N GLN A 181 13.23 6.49 13.34
CA GLN A 181 14.25 5.44 13.29
C GLN A 181 13.68 4.04 13.47
N ASP A 182 12.55 3.86 14.15
CA ASP A 182 12.10 2.51 14.52
C ASP A 182 10.61 2.33 14.80
N SER A 183 9.81 3.40 14.89
CA SER A 183 8.46 3.32 15.45
C SER A 183 7.44 4.32 14.88
N LEU A 184 7.77 5.03 13.81
CA LEU A 184 6.90 6.06 13.25
C LEU A 184 5.59 5.49 12.66
N GLU A 185 4.49 6.09 13.07
CA GLU A 185 3.14 5.93 12.54
C GLU A 185 2.49 7.32 12.48
N LEU A 186 1.79 7.60 11.39
CA LEU A 186 1.01 8.83 11.21
C LEU A 186 -0.46 8.47 11.04
N THR A 187 -1.36 9.07 11.79
CA THR A 187 -2.80 8.97 11.53
C THR A 187 -3.28 10.25 10.87
N VAL A 188 -3.92 10.11 9.72
CA VAL A 188 -4.51 11.22 8.97
C VAL A 188 -6.01 11.05 8.77
N THR A 189 -6.71 12.15 8.54
CA THR A 189 -8.10 12.18 8.05
C THR A 189 -8.18 13.15 6.87
N PRO A 190 -9.20 13.05 6.00
CA PRO A 190 -9.41 14.06 4.96
C PRO A 190 -9.66 15.42 5.59
N ASP A 191 -9.20 16.49 4.95
CA ASP A 191 -9.52 17.83 5.42
C ASP A 191 -11.06 18.05 5.42
N GLY A 192 -11.55 18.72 6.44
CA GLY A 192 -12.97 18.96 6.68
C GLY A 192 -13.78 17.74 7.12
N ARG A 193 -13.19 16.54 7.26
CA ARG A 193 -13.89 15.31 7.67
C ARG A 193 -13.10 14.53 8.72
N ASN A 194 -13.81 13.79 9.57
CA ASN A 194 -13.20 12.95 10.60
C ASN A 194 -12.95 11.50 10.15
N ASN A 195 -13.52 11.10 9.01
CA ASN A 195 -13.46 9.74 8.48
C ASN A 195 -13.21 9.73 6.96
N PRO A 196 -12.60 8.64 6.45
CA PRO A 196 -11.97 7.57 7.24
C PRO A 196 -10.70 8.07 7.95
N ARG A 197 -10.43 7.54 9.14
CA ARG A 197 -9.08 7.62 9.74
C ARG A 197 -8.18 6.66 8.99
N ILE A 198 -7.00 7.13 8.60
CA ILE A 198 -6.04 6.32 7.86
C ILE A 198 -4.70 6.36 8.59
N ASP A 199 -4.21 5.20 9.02
CA ASP A 199 -2.89 5.04 9.61
C ASP A 199 -1.86 4.73 8.52
N ILE A 200 -0.77 5.49 8.52
CA ILE A 200 0.39 5.33 7.65
C ILE A 200 1.54 4.85 8.51
N PHE A 201 1.78 3.54 8.47
CA PHE A 201 2.88 2.89 9.18
C PHE A 201 4.16 2.99 8.36
N LEU A 202 5.28 3.31 9.00
CA LEU A 202 6.58 3.05 8.38
C LEU A 202 6.94 1.57 8.57
N MET A 203 7.29 0.90 7.49
CA MET A 203 7.78 -0.48 7.53
C MET A 203 9.30 -0.49 7.56
N TYR A 204 9.86 -1.17 8.56
CA TYR A 204 11.30 -1.23 8.82
C TYR A 204 11.85 -2.64 8.59
N ASP A 205 13.09 -2.73 8.14
CA ASP A 205 13.86 -3.96 8.12
C ASP A 205 14.41 -4.28 9.52
N TYR A 206 14.21 -5.51 10.00
CA TYR A 206 14.87 -6.04 11.19
C TYR A 206 16.03 -6.94 10.79
N VAL A 207 17.24 -6.45 11.03
CA VAL A 207 18.50 -7.14 10.69
C VAL A 207 19.13 -7.71 11.95
N LYS A 208 19.51 -8.99 11.90
CA LYS A 208 20.28 -9.67 12.94
C LYS A 208 21.50 -10.34 12.30
N ASP A 209 22.68 -10.12 12.85
CA ASP A 209 23.95 -10.67 12.35
C ASP A 209 24.18 -10.41 10.85
N GLY A 210 23.85 -9.19 10.40
CA GLY A 210 23.98 -8.76 9.00
C GLY A 210 22.94 -9.35 8.03
N LYS A 211 21.96 -10.12 8.52
CA LYS A 211 20.91 -10.74 7.70
C LYS A 211 19.54 -10.13 8.01
N LEU A 212 18.80 -9.78 6.96
CA LEU A 212 17.39 -9.40 7.08
C LEU A 212 16.58 -10.61 7.55
N VAL A 213 15.99 -10.52 8.75
CA VAL A 213 15.24 -11.63 9.36
C VAL A 213 13.74 -11.49 9.06
N TYR A 214 13.21 -10.30 9.30
CA TYR A 214 11.82 -9.95 9.03
C TYR A 214 11.73 -8.45 8.79
N ARG A 215 10.58 -8.00 8.30
CA ARG A 215 10.21 -6.58 8.30
C ARG A 215 9.16 -6.33 9.36
N TYR A 216 8.90 -5.09 9.74
CA TYR A 216 7.84 -4.83 10.71
C TYR A 216 7.23 -3.44 10.53
N THR A 217 5.93 -3.35 10.83
CA THR A 217 5.27 -2.09 11.14
C THR A 217 5.22 -1.91 12.66
N PRO A 218 5.32 -0.68 13.17
CA PRO A 218 5.32 -0.43 14.61
C PRO A 218 3.92 -0.33 15.19
N GLY A 219 3.81 -0.56 16.50
CA GLY A 219 2.71 -0.11 17.33
C GLY A 219 3.25 0.52 18.62
N LEU A 220 2.50 1.44 19.22
CA LEU A 220 2.88 2.10 20.45
C LEU A 220 1.71 2.14 21.43
N GLU A 221 1.87 1.47 22.56
CA GLU A 221 0.91 1.52 23.67
C GLU A 221 0.87 2.89 24.34
N GLY A 222 -0.26 3.20 24.98
CA GLY A 222 -0.42 4.41 25.79
C GLY A 222 0.53 4.47 27.00
N ASP A 223 1.10 3.34 27.42
CA ASP A 223 2.13 3.27 28.47
C ASP A 223 3.56 3.38 27.93
N GLY A 224 3.72 3.51 26.61
CA GLY A 224 4.98 3.62 25.88
C GLY A 224 5.60 2.30 25.44
N THR A 225 4.95 1.16 25.67
CA THR A 225 5.44 -0.14 25.17
C THR A 225 5.42 -0.15 23.65
N LYS A 226 6.57 -0.47 23.04
CA LYS A 226 6.73 -0.57 21.59
C LYS A 226 6.47 -1.99 21.13
N ILE A 227 5.63 -2.11 20.11
CA ILE A 227 5.26 -3.36 19.47
C ILE A 227 5.79 -3.35 18.05
N ARG A 228 6.20 -4.53 17.57
CA ARG A 228 6.46 -4.80 16.16
C ARG A 228 5.47 -5.83 15.66
N PHE A 229 4.72 -5.46 14.64
CA PHE A 229 3.93 -6.40 13.84
C PHE A 229 4.83 -6.91 12.73
N THR A 230 5.28 -8.16 12.86
CA THR A 230 6.27 -8.72 11.94
C THR A 230 5.63 -9.07 10.60
N HIS A 231 6.34 -8.76 9.53
CA HIS A 231 6.04 -9.09 8.14
C HIS A 231 7.11 -10.03 7.59
N LEU A 232 6.67 -11.00 6.79
CA LEU A 232 7.58 -11.93 6.14
C LEU A 232 8.42 -11.19 5.11
N VAL A 233 9.68 -11.61 4.96
CA VAL A 233 10.54 -11.16 3.87
C VAL A 233 10.08 -11.85 2.59
N LEU A 234 9.14 -11.23 1.90
CA LEU A 234 8.68 -11.66 0.59
C LEU A 234 9.44 -10.85 -0.47
N ASP A 235 9.97 -11.54 -1.48
CA ASP A 235 10.88 -10.96 -2.48
C ASP A 235 10.18 -9.99 -3.45
N GLN A 236 8.84 -10.03 -3.51
CA GLN A 236 8.07 -9.31 -4.52
C GLN A 236 6.83 -8.64 -3.94
N SER A 237 6.62 -7.41 -4.39
CA SER A 237 5.40 -6.66 -4.23
C SER A 237 4.55 -6.83 -5.47
N CYS A 238 3.25 -7.02 -5.27
CA CYS A 238 2.26 -7.11 -6.32
C CYS A 238 1.33 -5.90 -6.27
N ALA A 239 0.57 -5.72 -7.33
CA ALA A 239 -0.46 -4.71 -7.42
C ALA A 239 -1.83 -5.34 -7.22
N ALA A 240 -2.72 -4.58 -6.61
CA ALA A 240 -4.05 -4.96 -6.19
C ALA A 240 -5.06 -3.94 -6.72
N ASP A 241 -6.25 -4.42 -7.09
CA ASP A 241 -7.42 -3.56 -7.28
C ASP A 241 -8.25 -3.57 -6.00
N LEU A 242 -8.63 -2.37 -5.54
CA LEU A 242 -9.61 -2.18 -4.48
C LEU A 242 -10.62 -1.11 -4.91
N HIS A 243 -11.76 -1.57 -5.46
CA HIS A 243 -12.81 -0.74 -6.04
C HIS A 243 -12.30 0.23 -7.12
N ASP A 244 -11.67 -0.30 -8.17
CA ASP A 244 -11.11 0.45 -9.32
C ASP A 244 -9.86 1.29 -9.02
N HIS A 245 -9.32 1.18 -7.79
CA HIS A 245 -8.11 1.86 -7.35
C HIS A 245 -6.94 0.90 -7.17
N ILE A 246 -5.78 1.25 -7.72
CA ILE A 246 -4.55 0.47 -7.57
C ILE A 246 -3.89 0.69 -6.20
N PHE A 247 -3.47 -0.40 -5.57
CA PHE A 247 -2.61 -0.41 -4.38
C PHE A 247 -1.52 -1.47 -4.50
N TRP A 248 -0.59 -1.48 -3.53
CA TRP A 248 0.45 -2.51 -3.45
C TRP A 248 0.23 -3.46 -2.29
N VAL A 249 0.60 -4.72 -2.50
CA VAL A 249 0.42 -5.82 -1.56
C VAL A 249 1.61 -6.79 -1.63
N PRO A 250 1.83 -7.63 -0.62
CA PRO A 250 2.75 -8.76 -0.75
C PRO A 250 2.21 -9.78 -1.76
N CYS A 251 3.03 -10.24 -2.71
CA CYS A 251 2.58 -11.17 -3.75
C CYS A 251 2.06 -12.53 -3.22
N ASP A 252 2.45 -12.93 -2.01
CA ASP A 252 1.87 -14.09 -1.32
C ASP A 252 1.01 -13.63 -0.13
N ALA A 253 -0.12 -13.01 -0.47
CA ALA A 253 -1.00 -12.42 0.52
C ALA A 253 -1.55 -13.43 1.53
N LYS A 254 -1.90 -14.63 1.07
CA LYS A 254 -2.34 -15.73 1.95
C LYS A 254 -1.28 -16.09 2.99
N LYS A 255 -0.01 -16.22 2.59
CA LYS A 255 1.07 -16.55 3.53
C LYS A 255 1.31 -15.42 4.52
N GLN A 256 1.26 -14.17 4.08
CA GLN A 256 1.38 -13.02 4.96
C GLN A 256 0.20 -12.93 5.95
N LEU A 257 -1.04 -13.10 5.50
CA LEU A 257 -2.22 -13.07 6.38
C LEU A 257 -2.27 -14.24 7.37
N LYS A 258 -1.82 -15.43 6.98
CA LYS A 258 -1.64 -16.54 7.92
C LYS A 258 -0.63 -16.22 9.02
N HIS A 259 0.42 -15.46 8.69
CA HIS A 259 1.41 -15.00 9.66
C HIS A 259 0.81 -13.94 10.60
N GLU A 260 0.06 -12.98 10.06
CA GLU A 260 -0.55 -11.88 10.83
C GLU A 260 -1.74 -12.33 11.70
N TYR A 261 -2.66 -13.14 11.17
CA TYR A 261 -3.93 -13.46 11.79
C TYR A 261 -4.07 -14.94 12.20
N GLY A 262 -3.11 -15.80 11.83
CA GLY A 262 -3.13 -17.23 12.14
C GLY A 262 -3.90 -18.08 11.12
N LEU A 263 -4.10 -19.36 11.44
CA LEU A 263 -4.70 -20.33 10.51
C LEU A 263 -6.15 -20.00 10.12
N LEU A 264 -6.88 -19.28 10.97
CA LEU A 264 -8.29 -18.92 10.81
C LEU A 264 -8.49 -17.47 10.31
N TRP A 265 -7.49 -16.91 9.61
CA TRP A 265 -7.56 -15.56 9.02
C TRP A 265 -8.78 -15.35 8.08
N TYR A 266 -9.27 -16.42 7.48
CA TYR A 266 -10.42 -16.43 6.57
C TYR A 266 -11.78 -16.40 7.28
N GLN A 267 -11.81 -16.54 8.61
CA GLN A 267 -13.04 -16.39 9.41
C GLN A 267 -13.28 -14.93 9.77
N ASP A 268 -14.53 -14.57 9.98
CA ASP A 268 -14.86 -13.22 10.42
C ASP A 268 -14.47 -13.03 11.89
N HIS A 269 -13.86 -11.88 12.18
CA HIS A 269 -13.43 -11.50 13.53
C HIS A 269 -14.05 -10.15 13.83
N PRO A 270 -15.15 -10.09 14.60
CA PRO A 270 -15.83 -8.84 14.89
C PRO A 270 -14.86 -7.83 15.51
N SER A 271 -14.82 -6.59 14.98
CA SER A 271 -13.90 -5.55 15.47
C SER A 271 -14.08 -5.24 16.96
N GLU A 272 -15.28 -5.43 17.50
CA GLU A 272 -15.58 -5.23 18.93
C GLU A 272 -14.86 -6.23 19.85
N GLN A 273 -14.46 -7.39 19.31
CA GLN A 273 -13.75 -8.46 20.02
C GLN A 273 -12.27 -8.52 19.62
N TYR A 274 -11.83 -7.63 18.73
CA TYR A 274 -10.47 -7.60 18.23
C TYR A 274 -9.63 -6.59 19.01
N ASP A 275 -8.64 -7.08 19.75
CA ASP A 275 -7.67 -6.23 20.45
C ASP A 275 -6.39 -6.13 19.61
N TRP A 276 -6.12 -4.94 19.06
CA TRP A 276 -5.07 -4.70 18.06
C TRP A 276 -3.66 -5.11 18.54
N ASN A 277 -3.42 -5.12 19.85
CA ASN A 277 -2.13 -5.45 20.47
C ASN A 277 -2.05 -6.88 21.05
N LYS A 278 -3.11 -7.69 20.92
CA LYS A 278 -3.17 -9.06 21.47
C LYS A 278 -3.73 -10.09 20.50
N SER A 279 -4.71 -9.71 19.68
CA SER A 279 -5.34 -10.59 18.71
C SER A 279 -4.39 -11.04 17.58
N PRO A 280 -3.58 -10.15 16.96
CA PRO A 280 -2.62 -10.56 15.94
C PRO A 280 -1.62 -11.61 16.44
N LYS A 281 -1.17 -12.47 15.53
CA LYS A 281 -0.24 -13.59 15.82
C LYS A 281 1.23 -13.28 15.53
N ASN A 282 1.50 -12.11 14.97
CA ASN A 282 2.81 -11.68 14.51
C ASN A 282 3.50 -10.64 15.41
N ILE A 283 3.12 -10.55 16.69
CA ILE A 283 3.58 -9.51 17.62
C ILE A 283 4.93 -9.84 18.27
N VAL A 284 5.80 -8.83 18.34
CA VAL A 284 7.04 -8.85 19.11
C VAL A 284 7.15 -7.57 19.95
N ILE A 285 7.36 -7.70 21.25
CA ILE A 285 7.64 -6.55 22.14
C ILE A 285 9.07 -6.05 21.87
N ALA A 286 9.22 -4.75 21.61
CA ALA A 286 10.47 -4.13 21.15
C ALA A 286 10.96 -3.00 22.07
N GLY A 287 10.71 -3.16 23.37
CA GLY A 287 11.12 -2.22 24.42
C GLY A 287 10.01 -1.22 24.76
N LYS A 288 10.39 -0.15 25.46
CA LYS A 288 9.44 0.80 26.04
C LYS A 288 10.04 2.21 26.09
N PHE A 289 9.26 3.21 25.75
CA PHE A 289 9.65 4.60 25.98
C PHE A 289 9.60 4.96 27.46
N THR A 290 10.58 5.75 27.89
CA THR A 290 10.48 6.49 29.14
C THR A 290 9.33 7.50 29.06
N LYS A 291 8.83 7.96 30.21
CA LYS A 291 7.78 9.00 30.25
C LYS A 291 8.16 10.27 29.48
N LYS A 292 9.45 10.65 29.50
CA LYS A 292 9.97 11.82 28.77
C LYS A 292 9.91 11.59 27.26
N GLU A 293 10.29 10.41 26.80
CA GLU A 293 10.23 10.05 25.38
C GLU A 293 8.79 9.92 24.90
N LEU A 294 7.91 9.32 25.70
CA LEU A 294 6.50 9.18 25.36
C LEU A 294 5.84 10.55 25.13
N ARG A 295 6.08 11.52 26.01
CA ARG A 295 5.59 12.90 25.82
C ARG A 295 6.12 13.58 24.56
N LYS A 296 7.28 13.14 24.05
CA LYS A 296 7.90 13.71 22.84
C LYS A 296 7.42 13.03 21.57
N TYR A 297 7.16 11.72 21.62
CA TYR A 297 6.92 10.88 20.46
C TYR A 297 5.50 10.33 20.37
N TYR A 298 4.62 10.65 21.32
CA TYR A 298 3.18 10.44 21.21
C TYR A 298 2.54 11.83 21.12
N VAL A 299 2.23 12.25 19.90
CA VAL A 299 1.68 13.59 19.62
C VAL A 299 0.32 13.44 18.99
N GLU A 300 -0.69 14.06 19.59
CA GLU A 300 -2.02 14.24 19.02
C GLU A 300 -2.18 15.70 18.60
N TYR A 301 -2.75 15.91 17.42
CA TYR A 301 -3.02 17.23 16.86
C TYR A 301 -4.51 17.52 17.00
N LYS A 302 -4.83 18.79 17.23
CA LYS A 302 -6.21 19.27 17.39
C LYS A 302 -6.76 19.79 16.07
#